data_AF-A0A2P6P429-F1
#
_entry.id   AF-A0A2P6P429-F1
#
_cell.length_a   1.000
_cell.length_b   1.000
_cell.length_c   1.000
_cell.angle_alpha   90.00
_cell.angle_beta   90.00
_cell.angle_gamma   90.00
#
_symmetry.space_group_name_H-M   'P 1'
#
loop_
_entity.id
_entity.type
_entity.pdbx_description
1 polymer ?
#
loop_
_entity_poly.entity_id
_entity_poly.type
_entity_poly.pdbx_seq_one_letter_code
_entity_poly.pdbx_strand_id
1 'polypeptide(L)'
;MLWKALEMQILLNSNAGSSGNGDNGKLVPQTNDTAGETGVDEQNQNLNEVIKSTEKTLALIHQLYLTVSSFTTGSQLPLLERLNALAMELDNTAKLSDKYNFQVPMESLREHQLEELDQAFPMKLNHIEKYVLLLRYAETKLAEGQSTLPNGDVKHEVKP
;
A
#
# COMPACT_ATOMS: atom_id res chain seq x y z
N MET A 1 -12.11 7.41 5.69
CA MET A 1 -12.43 7.57 4.25
C MET A 1 -12.37 6.25 3.49
N LEU A 2 -11.37 5.40 3.75
CA LEU A 2 -11.24 4.05 3.17
C LEU A 2 -12.47 3.14 3.40
N TRP A 3 -13.09 3.19 4.58
CA TRP A 3 -14.30 2.38 4.85
C TRP A 3 -15.45 2.77 3.90
N LYS A 4 -15.76 4.06 3.76
CA LYS A 4 -16.79 4.54 2.82
C LYS A 4 -16.48 4.20 1.36
N ALA A 5 -15.21 4.12 0.98
CA ALA A 5 -14.81 3.71 -0.36
C ALA A 5 -15.09 2.21 -0.60
N LEU A 6 -14.82 1.37 0.40
CA LEU A 6 -15.16 -0.06 0.36
C LEU A 6 -16.68 -0.29 0.32
N GLU A 7 -17.44 0.51 1.08
CA GLU A 7 -18.91 0.51 1.11
C GLU A 7 -19.51 0.82 -0.28
N MET A 8 -18.97 1.84 -0.96
CA MET A 8 -19.40 2.23 -2.31
C MET A 8 -19.04 1.18 -3.37
N GLN A 9 -17.91 0.49 -3.23
CA GLN A 9 -17.46 -0.51 -4.19
C GLN A 9 -18.31 -1.79 -4.15
N ILE A 10 -18.79 -2.18 -2.97
CA ILE A 10 -19.68 -3.34 -2.78
C ILE A 10 -21.10 -3.07 -3.33
N LEU A 11 -21.59 -1.83 -3.19
CA LEU A 11 -22.90 -1.43 -3.73
C LEU A 11 -22.93 -1.40 -5.26
N LEU A 12 -21.84 -1.03 -5.93
CA LEU A 12 -21.76 -0.97 -7.40
C LEU A 12 -21.75 -2.36 -8.05
N ASN A 13 -21.13 -3.36 -7.42
CA ASN A 13 -21.07 -4.72 -7.94
C ASN A 13 -22.37 -5.53 -7.75
N SER A 14 -23.31 -5.06 -6.92
CA SER A 14 -24.57 -5.76 -6.63
C SER A 14 -25.65 -5.60 -7.72
N ASN A 15 -25.42 -4.75 -8.74
CA ASN A 15 -26.37 -4.53 -9.84
C ASN A 15 -26.20 -5.46 -11.05
N ALA A 16 -25.22 -6.37 -11.03
CA ALA A 16 -25.06 -7.40 -12.07
C ALA A 16 -25.79 -8.70 -11.67
N GLY A 17 -27.10 -8.60 -11.47
CA GLY A 17 -27.98 -9.76 -11.26
C GLY A 17 -28.32 -10.45 -12.58
N SER A 18 -27.75 -11.65 -12.77
CA SER A 18 -28.34 -12.84 -13.41
C SER A 18 -29.03 -12.70 -14.78
N SER A 19 -28.45 -13.32 -15.83
CA SER A 19 -29.24 -13.94 -16.91
C SER A 19 -28.44 -14.97 -17.73
N GLY A 20 -28.95 -16.20 -17.83
CA GLY A 20 -28.85 -17.01 -19.06
C GLY A 20 -28.02 -18.30 -19.00
N ASN A 21 -28.70 -19.42 -18.83
CA ASN A 21 -28.22 -20.80 -19.04
C ASN A 21 -28.19 -21.15 -20.56
N GLY A 22 -27.28 -22.05 -20.99
CA GLY A 22 -27.30 -22.74 -22.30
C GLY A 22 -25.92 -22.76 -22.97
N ASP A 23 -25.42 -23.80 -23.63
CA ASP A 23 -25.84 -25.16 -23.96
C ASP A 23 -24.57 -25.85 -24.52
N ASN A 24 -24.48 -27.17 -24.43
CA ASN A 24 -23.30 -27.96 -24.84
C ASN A 24 -23.26 -28.17 -26.36
N GLY A 25 -22.15 -27.80 -27.03
CA GLY A 25 -21.97 -27.97 -28.47
C GLY A 25 -20.54 -28.27 -28.89
N LYS A 26 -20.16 -29.56 -28.80
CA LYS A 26 -19.26 -30.33 -29.69
C LYS A 26 -18.40 -29.52 -30.70
N LEU A 27 -17.07 -29.64 -30.60
CA LEU A 27 -16.15 -30.12 -31.67
C LEU A 27 -14.66 -30.00 -31.25
N VAL A 28 -14.04 -31.15 -31.04
CA VAL A 28 -12.57 -31.39 -31.10
C VAL A 28 -12.24 -31.60 -32.59
N PRO A 29 -11.15 -31.04 -33.17
CA PRO A 29 -9.85 -31.70 -33.00
C PRO A 29 -8.58 -30.84 -33.04
N GLN A 30 -7.50 -31.50 -32.60
CA GLN A 30 -6.08 -31.36 -32.99
C GLN A 30 -5.10 -30.83 -31.93
N THR A 31 -4.36 -31.81 -31.42
CA THR A 31 -2.92 -31.83 -31.12
C THR A 31 -2.14 -30.57 -31.50
N ASN A 32 -1.60 -29.88 -30.50
CA ASN A 32 -0.33 -29.17 -30.63
C ASN A 32 0.42 -29.20 -29.30
N ASP A 33 1.69 -29.55 -29.39
CA ASP A 33 2.67 -29.57 -28.33
C ASP A 33 2.97 -28.15 -27.83
N THR A 34 2.50 -27.79 -26.64
CA THR A 34 3.08 -26.69 -25.84
C THR A 34 2.96 -27.02 -24.36
N ALA A 35 3.91 -27.81 -23.85
CA ALA A 35 4.14 -27.94 -22.42
C ALA A 35 4.77 -26.63 -21.89
N GLY A 36 3.94 -25.58 -21.75
CA GLY A 36 4.39 -24.26 -21.30
C GLY A 36 3.28 -23.25 -20.97
N GLU A 37 2.02 -23.47 -21.40
CA GLU A 37 0.93 -22.47 -21.23
C GLU A 37 -0.06 -22.78 -20.10
N THR A 38 -0.08 -24.00 -19.55
CA THR A 38 -1.07 -24.40 -18.53
C THR A 38 -0.92 -23.68 -17.18
N GLY A 39 0.26 -23.15 -16.85
CA GLY A 39 0.54 -22.58 -15.53
C GLY A 39 -0.03 -21.17 -15.29
N VAL A 40 -0.14 -20.35 -16.34
CA VAL A 40 -0.60 -18.94 -16.22
C VAL A 40 -2.12 -18.89 -16.05
N ASP A 41 -2.84 -19.70 -16.82
CA ASP A 41 -4.30 -19.77 -16.74
C ASP A 41 -4.75 -20.33 -15.39
N GLU A 42 -4.05 -21.35 -14.89
CA GLU A 42 -4.32 -21.95 -13.59
C GLU A 42 -4.06 -20.94 -12.46
N GLN A 43 -2.97 -20.17 -12.50
CA GLN A 43 -2.70 -19.09 -11.54
C GLN A 43 -3.77 -17.98 -11.57
N ASN A 44 -4.25 -17.58 -12.75
CA ASN A 44 -5.30 -16.58 -12.89
C ASN A 44 -6.66 -17.07 -12.36
N GLN A 45 -7.03 -18.32 -12.63
CA GLN A 45 -8.24 -18.93 -12.08
C GLN A 45 -8.18 -19.01 -10.56
N ASN A 46 -7.02 -19.44 -10.07
CA ASN A 46 -6.71 -19.55 -8.67
C ASN A 46 -6.83 -18.15 -7.96
N LEU A 47 -6.23 -17.09 -8.52
CA LEU A 47 -6.39 -15.73 -7.96
C LEU A 47 -7.85 -15.27 -7.93
N ASN A 48 -8.63 -15.60 -8.96
CA ASN A 48 -10.07 -15.31 -9.00
C ASN A 48 -10.83 -16.03 -7.87
N GLU A 49 -10.44 -17.26 -7.52
CA GLU A 49 -10.99 -17.98 -6.37
C GLU A 49 -10.68 -17.29 -5.03
N VAL A 50 -9.44 -16.81 -4.86
CA VAL A 50 -9.03 -16.07 -3.65
C VAL A 50 -9.79 -14.76 -3.52
N ILE A 51 -9.95 -14.01 -4.62
CA ILE A 51 -10.73 -12.77 -4.66
C ILE A 51 -12.17 -13.04 -4.24
N LYS A 52 -12.82 -14.04 -4.84
CA LYS A 52 -14.20 -14.43 -4.49
C LYS A 52 -14.36 -14.85 -3.03
N SER A 53 -13.42 -15.65 -2.51
CA SER A 53 -13.44 -16.08 -1.10
C SER A 53 -13.23 -14.89 -0.15
N THR A 54 -12.37 -13.94 -0.52
CA THR A 54 -12.17 -12.69 0.24
C THR A 54 -13.44 -11.85 0.28
N GLU A 55 -14.10 -11.65 -0.87
CA GLU A 55 -15.37 -10.94 -0.95
C GLU A 55 -16.47 -11.60 -0.09
N LYS A 56 -16.56 -12.93 -0.16
CA LYS A 56 -17.51 -13.71 0.65
C LYS A 56 -17.23 -13.58 2.15
N THR A 57 -15.95 -13.61 2.55
CA THR A 57 -15.55 -13.40 3.95
C THR A 57 -15.93 -12.01 4.45
N LEU A 58 -15.67 -10.96 3.66
CA LEU A 58 -16.06 -9.59 4.00
C LEU A 58 -17.58 -9.45 4.14
N ALA A 59 -18.36 -10.05 3.24
CA ALA A 59 -19.82 -10.05 3.32
C ALA A 59 -20.32 -10.74 4.59
N LEU A 60 -19.77 -11.90 4.95
CA LEU A 60 -20.11 -12.62 6.18
C LEU A 60 -19.76 -11.82 7.43
N ILE A 61 -18.59 -11.15 7.48
CA ILE A 61 -18.20 -10.28 8.59
C ILE A 61 -19.17 -9.10 8.74
N HIS A 62 -19.56 -8.47 7.63
CA HIS A 62 -20.53 -7.38 7.66
C HIS A 62 -21.90 -7.86 8.16
N GLN A 63 -22.37 -9.00 7.66
CA GLN A 63 -23.61 -9.62 8.13
C GLN A 63 -23.55 -9.96 9.62
N LEU A 64 -22.43 -10.49 10.10
CA LEU A 64 -22.22 -10.77 11.51
C LEU A 64 -22.28 -9.48 12.35
N TYR A 65 -21.63 -8.40 11.91
CA TYR A 65 -21.70 -7.10 12.56
C TYR A 65 -23.14 -6.60 12.71
N LEU A 66 -23.94 -6.64 11.64
CA LEU A 66 -25.35 -6.22 11.71
C LEU A 66 -26.14 -7.05 12.72
N THR A 67 -25.97 -8.37 12.73
CA THR A 67 -26.66 -9.28 13.67
C THR A 67 -26.27 -9.03 15.12
N VAL A 68 -24.99 -8.78 15.39
CA VAL A 68 -24.49 -8.48 16.74
C VAL A 68 -24.92 -7.08 17.18
N SER A 69 -24.86 -6.09 16.29
CA SER A 69 -25.19 -4.70 16.60
C SER A 69 -26.68 -4.49 16.89
N SER A 70 -27.57 -5.32 16.34
CA SER A 70 -29.02 -5.28 16.59
C SER A 70 -29.52 -6.55 17.27
N PHE A 71 -28.70 -7.15 18.13
CA PHE A 71 -28.98 -8.46 18.70
C PHE A 71 -30.29 -8.49 19.50
N THR A 72 -31.10 -9.51 19.24
CA THR A 72 -32.31 -9.84 20.01
C THR A 72 -32.36 -11.35 20.25
N THR A 73 -33.26 -11.82 21.12
CA THR A 73 -33.45 -13.27 21.33
C THR A 73 -33.78 -14.02 20.03
N GLY A 74 -34.51 -13.39 19.09
CA GLY A 74 -34.82 -13.97 17.78
C GLY A 74 -33.61 -14.07 16.84
N SER A 75 -32.51 -13.39 17.14
CA SER A 75 -31.29 -13.36 16.33
C SER A 75 -30.28 -14.45 16.70
N GLN A 76 -30.55 -15.27 17.74
CA GLN A 76 -29.63 -16.32 18.20
C GLN A 76 -29.29 -17.35 17.13
N LEU A 77 -30.29 -17.86 16.42
CA LEU A 77 -30.07 -18.86 15.36
C LEU A 77 -29.33 -18.24 14.15
N PRO A 78 -29.76 -17.09 13.59
CA PRO A 78 -29.00 -16.41 12.54
C PRO A 78 -27.56 -16.06 12.94
N LEU A 79 -27.31 -15.71 14.21
CA LEU A 79 -25.96 -15.44 14.72
C LEU A 79 -25.08 -16.69 14.64
N LEU A 80 -25.59 -17.83 15.10
CA LEU A 80 -24.86 -19.09 15.07
C LEU A 80 -24.58 -19.56 13.64
N GLU A 81 -25.57 -19.44 12.75
CA GLU A 81 -25.41 -19.75 11.33
C GLU A 81 -24.34 -18.88 10.67
N ARG A 82 -24.34 -17.57 10.95
CA ARG A 82 -23.34 -16.62 10.42
C ARG A 82 -21.94 -16.90 10.95
N LEU A 83 -21.80 -17.24 12.24
CA LEU A 83 -20.52 -17.63 12.84
C LEU A 83 -19.98 -18.93 12.22
N ASN A 84 -20.84 -19.93 12.04
CA ASN A 84 -20.44 -21.18 11.43
C ASN A 84 -20.06 -21.00 9.95
N ALA A 85 -20.84 -20.21 9.19
CA ALA A 85 -20.52 -19.86 7.81
C ALA A 85 -19.18 -19.11 7.70
N LEU A 86 -18.89 -18.18 8.62
CA LEU A 86 -17.61 -17.48 8.67
C LEU A 86 -16.46 -18.44 8.98
N ALA A 87 -16.63 -19.34 9.95
CA ALA A 87 -15.61 -20.32 10.30
C ALA A 87 -15.29 -21.26 9.12
N MET A 88 -16.31 -21.75 8.40
CA MET A 88 -16.12 -22.55 7.19
C MET A 88 -15.43 -21.77 6.08
N GLU A 89 -15.78 -20.49 5.88
CA GLU A 89 -15.16 -19.69 4.84
C GLU A 89 -13.69 -19.39 5.17
N LEU A 90 -13.35 -19.12 6.43
CA LEU A 90 -11.96 -18.94 6.86
C LEU A 90 -11.12 -20.22 6.69
N ASP A 91 -11.69 -21.39 6.95
CA ASP A 91 -11.04 -22.69 6.66
C ASP A 91 -10.80 -22.88 5.15
N ASN A 92 -11.76 -22.47 4.31
CA ASN A 92 -11.59 -22.47 2.86
C ASN A 92 -10.52 -21.47 2.41
N THR A 93 -10.49 -20.27 2.99
CA THR A 93 -9.45 -19.26 2.68
C THR A 93 -8.07 -19.74 3.11
N ALA A 94 -7.93 -20.44 4.23
CA ALA A 94 -6.67 -21.02 4.66
C ALA A 94 -6.18 -22.09 3.67
N LYS A 95 -7.05 -23.01 3.25
CA LYS A 95 -6.75 -24.04 2.24
C LYS A 95 -6.37 -23.44 0.89
N LEU A 96 -7.07 -22.37 0.49
CA LEU A 96 -6.70 -21.60 -0.69
C LEU A 96 -5.29 -21.02 -0.47
N SER A 97 -5.04 -20.28 0.60
CA SER A 97 -3.74 -19.66 0.90
C SER A 97 -2.57 -20.64 0.86
N ASP A 98 -2.71 -21.87 1.36
CA ASP A 98 -1.65 -22.89 1.29
C ASP A 98 -1.30 -23.28 -0.16
N LYS A 99 -2.26 -23.15 -1.08
CA LYS A 99 -2.07 -23.31 -2.53
C LYS A 99 -1.37 -22.08 -3.17
N TYR A 100 -1.45 -20.89 -2.54
CA TYR A 100 -0.83 -19.66 -3.03
C TYR A 100 0.38 -19.26 -2.18
N ASN A 101 1.55 -19.72 -2.58
CA ASN A 101 2.80 -19.15 -2.06
C ASN A 101 3.04 -17.78 -2.72
N PHE A 102 2.29 -16.75 -2.32
CA PHE A 102 2.49 -15.39 -2.83
C PHE A 102 3.83 -14.87 -2.31
N GLN A 103 4.87 -14.95 -3.13
CA GLN A 103 6.10 -14.22 -2.90
C GLN A 103 5.78 -12.75 -3.11
N VAL A 104 5.52 -12.00 -2.04
CA VAL A 104 5.56 -10.54 -2.09
C VAL A 104 7.01 -10.17 -2.45
N PRO A 105 7.28 -9.58 -3.62
CA PRO A 105 8.62 -9.14 -3.94
C PRO A 105 8.93 -7.98 -2.98
N MET A 106 9.81 -8.22 -2.01
CA MET A 106 10.19 -7.21 -1.01
C MET A 106 10.67 -5.89 -1.64
N GLU A 107 11.09 -5.92 -2.91
CA GLU A 107 11.44 -4.73 -3.70
C GLU A 107 10.30 -3.71 -3.82
N SER A 108 9.07 -4.16 -4.11
CA SER A 108 7.95 -3.23 -4.30
C SER A 108 7.54 -2.55 -2.99
N LEU A 109 7.71 -3.25 -1.86
CA LEU A 109 7.51 -2.69 -0.53
C LEU A 109 8.61 -1.67 -0.19
N ARG A 110 9.86 -1.94 -0.56
CA ARG A 110 10.97 -1.01 -0.34
C ARG A 110 10.81 0.29 -1.12
N GLU A 111 10.38 0.23 -2.38
CA GLU A 111 10.15 1.43 -3.20
C GLU A 111 9.05 2.33 -2.65
N HIS A 112 7.90 1.75 -2.26
CA HIS A 112 6.80 2.52 -1.66
C HIS A 112 7.20 3.18 -0.34
N GLN A 113 7.97 2.47 0.51
CA GLN A 113 8.49 3.03 1.77
C GLN A 113 9.50 4.15 1.53
N LEU A 114 10.32 4.06 0.48
CA LEU A 114 11.26 5.12 0.10
C LEU A 114 10.53 6.38 -0.40
N GLU A 115 9.44 6.21 -1.14
CA GLU A 115 8.62 7.33 -1.62
C GLU A 115 7.86 8.01 -0.47
N GLU A 116 7.33 7.25 0.49
CA GLU A 116 6.75 7.81 1.71
C GLU A 116 7.77 8.58 2.55
N LEU A 117 9.01 8.09 2.67
CA LEU A 117 10.08 8.80 3.37
C LEU A 117 10.48 10.10 2.68
N ASP A 118 10.46 10.15 1.35
CA ASP A 118 10.69 11.37 0.60
C ASP A 118 9.60 12.42 0.85
N GLN A 119 8.33 11.99 0.83
CA GLN A 119 7.20 12.86 1.11
C GLN A 119 7.11 13.30 2.58
N ALA A 120 7.48 12.43 3.53
CA ALA A 120 7.44 12.71 4.97
C ALA A 120 8.59 13.63 5.44
N PHE A 121 9.72 13.59 4.74
CA PHE A 121 10.89 14.42 5.04
C PHE A 121 11.33 15.24 3.80
N PRO A 122 10.50 16.18 3.33
CA PRO A 122 10.74 16.94 2.11
C PRO A 122 11.90 17.95 2.23
N MET A 123 12.52 18.09 3.41
CA MET A 123 13.75 18.89 3.60
C MET A 123 14.99 18.17 3.04
N LYS A 124 14.95 17.85 1.74
CA LYS A 124 16.09 17.35 0.99
C LYS A 124 17.04 18.51 0.69
N LEU A 125 18.18 18.56 1.36
CA LEU A 125 19.46 19.21 0.96
C LEU A 125 19.47 20.74 0.74
N ASN A 126 18.48 21.32 0.08
CA ASN A 126 18.36 22.73 -0.30
C ASN A 126 18.33 23.68 0.90
N HIS A 127 17.69 23.27 2.01
CA HIS A 127 17.71 24.06 3.24
C HIS A 127 19.07 24.03 3.92
N ILE A 128 19.76 22.89 3.92
CA ILE A 128 21.11 22.75 4.50
C ILE A 128 22.11 23.62 3.73
N GLU A 129 22.07 23.58 2.40
CA GLU A 129 22.90 24.45 1.55
C GLU A 129 22.62 25.94 1.81
N LYS A 130 21.36 26.31 1.97
CA LYS A 130 20.95 27.67 2.33
C LYS A 130 21.47 28.08 3.71
N TYR A 131 21.40 27.21 4.72
CA TYR A 131 21.96 27.47 6.05
C TYR A 131 23.49 27.63 6.02
N VAL A 132 24.20 26.80 5.24
CA VAL A 132 25.66 26.89 5.07
C VAL A 132 26.06 28.20 4.37
N LEU A 133 25.33 28.62 3.33
CA LEU A 133 25.59 29.89 2.66
C LEU A 133 25.36 31.10 3.58
N LEU A 134 24.29 31.07 4.39
CA LEU A 134 24.01 32.12 5.36
C LEU A 134 25.09 32.23 6.45
N LEU A 135 25.61 31.09 6.95
CA LEU A 135 26.69 31.07 7.93
C LEU A 135 27.98 31.70 7.37
N ARG A 136 28.39 31.31 6.15
CA ARG A 136 29.57 31.90 5.49
C ARG A 136 29.43 33.40 5.26
N TYR A 137 28.23 33.86 4.90
CA TYR A 137 27.97 35.30 4.72
C TYR A 137 28.09 36.08 6.03
N ALA A 138 27.67 35.50 7.16
CA ALA A 138 27.82 36.14 8.46
C ALA A 138 29.30 36.24 8.89
N GLU A 139 30.10 35.20 8.63
CA GLU A 139 31.54 35.17 8.94
C GLU A 139 32.34 36.24 8.18
N THR A 140 32.04 36.48 6.91
CA THR A 140 32.72 37.53 6.13
C THR A 140 32.40 38.93 6.64
N LYS A 141 31.15 39.19 7.06
CA LYS A 141 30.75 40.47 7.63
C LYS A 141 31.39 40.74 9.00
N LEU A 142 31.67 39.69 9.78
CA LEU A 142 32.41 39.82 11.03
C LEU A 142 33.89 40.16 10.79
N ALA A 143 34.52 39.57 9.76
CA ALA A 143 35.91 39.84 9.40
C ALA A 143 36.13 41.26 8.84
N GLU A 144 35.18 41.78 8.05
CA GLU A 144 35.22 43.16 7.52
C GLU A 144 35.19 44.22 8.64
N GLY A 145 34.51 43.94 9.76
CA GLY A 145 34.41 44.84 10.90
C GLY A 145 35.66 44.93 11.78
N GLN A 146 36.63 44.02 11.63
CA GLN A 146 37.86 43.97 12.44
C GLN A 146 39.08 44.61 11.75
N SER A 147 38.96 45.05 10.49
CA SER A 147 40.08 45.49 9.65
C SER A 147 40.31 47.01 9.58
N THR A 148 39.93 47.79 10.61
CA THR A 148 40.17 49.24 10.67
C THR A 148 40.74 49.69 12.02
N LEU A 149 41.99 49.30 12.29
CA LEU A 149 42.86 50.08 13.20
C LEU A 149 44.12 50.49 12.42
N PRO A 150 44.37 51.80 12.19
CA PRO A 150 45.49 52.27 11.39
C PRO A 150 46.79 52.24 12.20
N ASN A 151 47.81 51.55 11.69
CA ASN A 151 49.17 51.53 12.24
C ASN A 151 49.79 52.94 12.17
N GLY A 152 50.18 53.49 13.33
CA GLY A 152 50.98 54.71 13.41
C GLY A 152 52.48 54.42 13.31
N ASP A 153 53.11 54.89 12.25
CA ASP A 153 54.56 55.01 12.08
C ASP A 153 55.16 56.02 13.07
N VAL A 154 56.28 55.68 13.73
CA VAL A 154 57.23 56.67 14.29
C VAL A 154 58.66 56.29 13.90
N LYS A 155 59.21 57.09 13.00
CA LYS A 155 60.64 57.20 12.66
C LYS A 155 61.49 57.43 13.90
N HIS A 156 62.60 56.71 14.05
CA HIS A 156 63.77 57.23 14.76
C HIS A 156 64.96 57.36 13.79
N GLU A 157 65.28 58.62 13.54
CA GLU A 157 66.42 59.18 12.85
C GLU A 157 67.72 58.76 13.57
N VAL A 158 68.63 58.11 12.84
CA VAL A 158 70.01 57.86 13.30
C VAL A 158 70.87 59.00 12.77
N LYS A 159 71.61 59.66 13.65
CA LYS A 159 72.69 60.59 13.30
C LYS A 159 73.98 60.20 14.03
N PRO A 160 75.14 60.58 13.44
CA PRO A 160 76.36 59.77 13.36
C PRO A 160 77.17 59.63 14.65
#